data_AF-A0A929YIQ7-F1
#
_entry.id   AF-A0A929YIQ7-F1
#
_cell.length_a   1.000
_cell.length_b   1.000
_cell.length_c   1.000
_cell.angle_alpha   90.00
_cell.angle_beta   90.00
_cell.angle_gamma   90.00
#
_symmetry.space_group_name_H-M   'P 1'
#
loop_
_entity.id
_entity.type
_entity.pdbx_description
1 polymer ?
#
loop_
_entity_poly.entity_id
_entity_poly.type
_entity_poly.pdbx_seq_one_letter_code
_entity_poly.pdbx_strand_id
1 'polypeptide(L)'
;MQGNESLRQYLQYHANNHPSAAKRAEAQALLNKVGDDGKLDGNFLTGQRGGFLGLGTREQTSNGYTASALNRNILPWWVNSYNSWRGSQGN
;
A
#
# COMPACT_ATOMS: atom_id res chain seq x y z
N MET A 1 -23.61 -6.59 -7.39
CA MET A 1 -22.16 -6.34 -7.56
C MET A 1 -21.47 -6.86 -6.31
N GLN A 2 -20.39 -7.62 -6.45
CA GLN A 2 -19.83 -8.47 -5.39
C GLN A 2 -19.20 -7.62 -4.27
N GLY A 3 -19.90 -7.48 -3.13
CA GLY A 3 -19.50 -6.64 -1.97
C GLY A 3 -18.26 -7.08 -1.18
N ASN A 4 -17.37 -7.84 -1.83
CA ASN A 4 -16.13 -8.39 -1.30
C ASN A 4 -14.88 -7.89 -2.06
N GLU A 5 -14.97 -6.78 -2.78
CA GLU A 5 -13.79 -6.19 -3.42
C GLU A 5 -12.77 -5.81 -2.35
N SER A 6 -11.63 -6.49 -2.34
CA SER A 6 -10.58 -6.26 -1.36
C SER A 6 -9.84 -4.95 -1.67
N LEU A 7 -9.18 -4.37 -0.66
CA LEU A 7 -8.28 -3.22 -0.86
C LEU A 7 -7.27 -3.49 -1.98
N ARG A 8 -6.83 -4.75 -2.11
CA ARG A 8 -5.94 -5.19 -3.18
C ARG A 8 -6.57 -5.06 -4.57
N GLN A 9 -7.82 -5.50 -4.76
CA GLN A 9 -8.55 -5.33 -6.04
C GLN A 9 -8.75 -3.85 -6.37
N TYR A 10 -9.13 -3.04 -5.37
CA TYR A 10 -9.25 -1.60 -5.53
C TYR A 10 -7.93 -0.94 -5.97
N LEU A 11 -6.82 -1.28 -5.30
CA LEU A 11 -5.49 -0.82 -5.67
C LEU A 11 -5.08 -1.32 -7.06
N GLN A 12 -5.41 -2.55 -7.43
CA GLN A 12 -5.09 -3.12 -8.75
C GLN A 12 -5.81 -2.40 -9.88
N TYR A 13 -7.08 -2.07 -9.68
CA TYR A 13 -7.84 -1.25 -10.62
C TYR A 13 -7.21 0.14 -10.78
N HIS A 14 -6.90 0.81 -9.67
CA HIS A 14 -6.33 2.15 -9.71
C HIS A 14 -4.87 2.20 -10.17
N ALA A 15 -4.07 1.16 -9.93
CA ALA A 15 -2.71 1.06 -10.45
C ALA A 15 -2.67 1.19 -11.98
N ASN A 16 -3.71 0.74 -12.68
CA ASN A 16 -3.82 0.82 -14.14
C ASN A 16 -4.70 1.97 -14.62
N ASN A 17 -5.75 2.34 -13.88
CA ASN A 17 -6.77 3.29 -14.34
C ASN A 17 -6.71 4.68 -13.67
N HIS A 18 -5.86 4.90 -12.66
CA HIS A 18 -5.84 6.18 -11.95
C HIS A 18 -5.27 7.30 -12.85
N PRO A 19 -5.91 8.49 -12.91
CA PRO A 19 -5.48 9.58 -13.79
C PRO A 19 -4.02 10.01 -13.52
N SER A 20 -3.67 10.23 -12.26
CA SER A 20 -2.32 10.60 -11.85
C SER A 20 -1.32 9.44 -11.91
N ALA A 21 -0.23 9.62 -12.66
CA ALA A 21 0.86 8.63 -12.74
C ALA A 21 1.55 8.37 -11.38
N ALA A 22 1.68 9.40 -10.53
CA ALA A 22 2.21 9.24 -9.18
C ALA A 22 1.37 8.27 -8.34
N LYS A 23 0.04 8.41 -8.38
CA LYS A 23 -0.91 7.53 -7.68
C LYS A 23 -0.90 6.10 -8.22
N ARG A 24 -0.70 5.92 -9.53
CA ARG A 24 -0.47 4.59 -10.12
C ARG A 24 0.78 3.94 -9.52
N ALA A 25 1.89 4.68 -9.45
CA ALA A 25 3.13 4.18 -8.86
C ALA A 25 3.00 3.85 -7.36
N GLU A 26 2.25 4.67 -6.61
CA GLU A 26 1.90 4.40 -5.21
C GLU A 26 1.07 3.13 -5.05
N ALA A 27 0.01 2.96 -5.85
CA ALA A 27 -0.83 1.77 -5.82
C ALA A 27 -0.03 0.52 -6.18
N GLN A 28 0.85 0.59 -7.18
CA GLN A 28 1.78 -0.48 -7.53
C GLN A 28 2.76 -0.81 -6.39
N ALA A 29 3.31 0.21 -5.72
CA ALA A 29 4.18 0.02 -4.57
C ALA A 29 3.46 -0.70 -3.42
N LEU A 30 2.21 -0.32 -3.17
CA LEU A 30 1.35 -0.99 -2.20
C LEU A 30 1.00 -2.41 -2.63
N LEU A 31 0.62 -2.67 -3.88
CA LEU A 31 0.28 -4.02 -4.37
C LEU A 31 1.42 -5.03 -4.19
N ASN A 32 2.67 -4.57 -4.28
CA ASN A 32 3.85 -5.39 -4.08
C ASN A 32 4.13 -5.69 -2.60
N LYS A 33 3.51 -4.95 -1.65
CA LYS A 33 3.83 -4.99 -0.21
C LYS A 33 2.61 -5.20 0.69
N VAL A 34 1.40 -5.05 0.19
CA VAL A 34 0.14 -5.26 0.90
C VAL A 34 -0.28 -6.71 0.72
N GLY A 35 -0.47 -7.41 1.84
CA GLY A 35 -1.03 -8.77 1.85
C GLY A 35 -2.53 -8.77 1.60
N ASP A 36 -3.13 -9.96 1.50
CA ASP A 36 -4.58 -10.12 1.33
C ASP A 36 -5.40 -9.49 2.49
N ASP A 37 -4.79 -9.33 3.66
CA ASP A 37 -5.39 -8.66 4.83
C ASP A 37 -5.43 -7.13 4.73
N GLY A 38 -4.96 -6.53 3.63
CA GLY A 38 -4.94 -5.08 3.42
C GLY A 38 -3.88 -4.33 4.24
N LYS A 39 -2.95 -5.06 4.87
CA LYS A 39 -1.85 -4.51 5.68
C LYS A 39 -0.53 -4.64 4.94
N LEU A 40 0.36 -3.66 5.14
CA LEU A 40 1.74 -3.75 4.69
C LEU A 40 2.48 -4.88 5.40
N ASP A 41 3.33 -5.57 4.65
CA ASP A 41 4.19 -6.62 5.16
C ASP A 41 5.03 -6.09 6.36
N GLY A 42 4.95 -6.77 7.50
CA GLY A 42 5.69 -6.41 8.70
C GLY A 42 7.20 -6.35 8.48
N ASN A 43 7.75 -7.21 7.61
CA ASN A 43 9.16 -7.19 7.23
C ASN A 43 9.51 -5.97 6.37
N PHE A 44 8.56 -5.50 5.56
CA PHE A 44 8.72 -4.26 4.81
C PHE A 44 8.77 -3.05 5.75
N LEU A 45 7.87 -3.00 6.73
CA LEU A 45 7.81 -1.94 7.74
C LEU A 45 9.01 -1.93 8.68
N THR A 46 9.46 -3.09 9.13
CA THR A 46 10.57 -3.18 10.11
C THR A 46 11.96 -3.16 9.47
N GLY A 47 12.05 -3.22 8.14
CA GLY A 47 13.32 -3.42 7.45
C GLY A 47 13.87 -4.83 7.69
N GLN A 48 14.77 -5.31 6.84
CA GLN A 48 15.52 -6.52 7.16
C GLN A 48 16.30 -6.26 8.46
N ARG A 49 15.89 -6.89 9.58
CA ARG A 49 16.67 -6.97 10.82
C ARG A 49 17.87 -7.89 10.59
N GLY A 50 18.79 -7.48 9.71
CA GLY A 50 19.96 -8.24 9.32
C GLY A 50 21.20 -7.40 9.56
N GLY A 51 21.82 -7.56 10.73
CA GLY A 51 23.11 -6.96 11.03
C GLY A 51 23.41 -6.96 12.53
N PHE A 52 24.02 -8.04 13.01
CA PHE A 52 24.88 -8.01 14.20
C PHE A 52 25.75 -6.73 14.08
N LEU A 53 25.74 -5.85 15.11
CA LEU A 53 26.52 -4.59 15.20
C LEU A 53 25.86 -3.28 14.68
N GLY A 54 24.55 -3.07 14.85
CA GLY A 54 24.00 -1.71 15.07
C GLY A 54 24.18 -0.66 13.95
N LEU A 55 24.52 -1.05 12.73
CA LEU A 55 24.74 -0.14 11.60
C LEU A 55 23.62 -0.27 10.56
N GLY A 56 22.63 0.63 10.69
CA GLY A 56 21.74 1.03 9.60
C GLY A 56 20.53 0.13 9.37
N THR A 57 19.44 0.38 10.09
CA THR A 57 18.10 -0.02 9.65
C THR A 57 17.79 0.69 8.32
N ARG A 58 18.16 0.07 7.19
CA ARG A 58 17.77 0.59 5.87
C ARG A 58 16.27 0.34 5.70
N GLU A 59 15.48 1.41 5.79
CA GLU A 59 14.05 1.37 5.44
C GLU A 59 13.93 0.74 4.05
N GLN A 60 13.10 -0.31 3.93
CA GLN A 60 12.85 -0.88 2.62
C GLN A 60 12.10 0.14 1.76
N THR A 61 12.48 0.26 0.50
CA THR A 61 11.78 1.09 -0.47
C THR A 61 11.02 0.21 -1.47
N SER A 62 9.87 0.69 -1.94
CA SER A 62 9.11 0.08 -3.03
C SER A 62 8.74 1.16 -4.02
N ASN A 63 9.17 1.00 -5.27
CA ASN A 63 8.89 1.94 -6.35
C ASN A 63 9.34 3.39 -6.04
N GLY A 64 10.42 3.54 -5.26
CA GLY A 64 10.95 4.84 -4.81
C GLY A 64 10.37 5.37 -3.49
N TYR A 65 9.36 4.71 -2.91
CA TYR A 65 8.75 5.11 -1.64
C TYR A 65 9.29 4.28 -0.47
N THR A 66 9.68 4.93 0.63
CA THR A 66 10.07 4.21 1.86
C THR A 66 8.87 3.55 2.51
N ALA A 67 9.10 2.45 3.21
CA ALA A 67 8.06 1.74 3.96
C ALA A 67 7.33 2.67 4.95
N SER A 68 8.08 3.57 5.58
CA SER A 68 7.55 4.60 6.48
C SER A 68 6.62 5.58 5.77
N ALA A 69 6.99 6.07 4.58
CA ALA A 69 6.14 6.94 3.77
C ALA A 69 4.89 6.20 3.26
N LEU A 70 5.04 4.95 2.84
CA LEU A 70 3.93 4.11 2.41
C LEU A 70 2.96 3.87 3.56
N ASN A 71 3.44 3.56 4.76
CA ASN A 71 2.58 3.26 5.90
C ASN A 71 1.91 4.49 6.51
N ARG A 72 2.62 5.63 6.57
CA ARG A 72 2.12 6.84 7.23
C ARG A 72 1.32 7.77 6.33
N ASN A 73 1.63 7.83 5.04
CA ASN A 73 1.03 8.82 4.13
C ASN A 73 0.19 8.18 3.02
N ILE A 74 0.70 7.11 2.40
CA ILE A 74 0.09 6.58 1.17
C ILE A 74 -1.00 5.58 1.51
N LEU A 75 -0.73 4.57 2.33
CA LEU A 75 -1.68 3.53 2.75
C LEU A 75 -2.93 4.13 3.41
N PRO A 76 -2.85 5.08 4.36
CA PRO A 76 -4.05 5.65 4.99
C PRO A 76 -4.93 6.40 3.99
N TRP A 77 -4.34 7.08 3.02
CA TRP A 77 -5.08 7.75 1.95
C TRP A 77 -5.85 6.74 1.09
N TRP A 78 -5.19 5.65 0.67
CA TRP A 78 -5.82 4.60 -0.13
C TRP A 78 -6.91 3.85 0.64
N VAL A 79 -6.69 3.56 1.93
CA VAL A 79 -7.68 2.93 2.81
C VAL A 79 -8.90 3.84 2.98
N ASN A 80 -8.71 5.14 3.21
CA ASN A 80 -9.81 6.09 3.30
C ASN A 80 -10.59 6.20 1.98
N SER A 81 -9.87 6.25 0.84
CA SER A 81 -10.49 6.30 -0.48
C SER A 81 -11.29 5.03 -0.78
N TYR A 82 -10.74 3.86 -0.47
CA TYR A 82 -11.42 2.55 -0.56
C TYR A 82 -12.65 2.49 0.33
N ASN A 83 -12.57 2.91 1.60
CA ASN A 83 -13.71 2.92 2.52
C ASN A 83 -14.83 3.83 2.01
N SER A 84 -14.48 5.00 1.47
CA SER A 84 -15.45 5.92 0.86
C SER A 84 -16.12 5.31 -0.37
N TRP A 85 -15.33 4.72 -1.29
CA TRP A 85 -15.84 4.07 -2.48
C TRP A 85 -16.73 2.87 -2.16
N ARG A 86 -16.32 2.03 -1.19
CA ARG A 86 -17.11 0.89 -0.70
C ARG A 86 -18.42 1.35 -0.07
N GLY A 87 -18.38 2.44 0.70
CA GLY A 87 -19.57 3.06 1.27
C GLY A 87 -20.54 3.58 0.19
N SER A 88 -20.01 4.11 -0.91
CA SER A 88 -20.81 4.54 -2.07
C SER A 88 -21.38 3.40 -2.91
N GLN A 89 -20.81 2.18 -2.85
CA GLN A 89 -21.34 1.02 -3.57
C GLN A 89 -22.55 0.36 -2.88
N GLY A 90 -22.74 0.62 -1.59
CA GLY A 90 -23.80 0.01 -0.77
C GLY A 90 -25.06 0.86 -0.59
N ASN A 91 -25.19 1.97 -1.34
CA ASN A 91 -26.34 2.88 -1.33
C ASN A 91 -26.93 2.93 -2.75
#